data_AF-A0AA36XKT0-F1
#
_entry.id   AF-A0AA36XKT0-F1
#
_cell.length_a   1.000
_cell.length_b   1.000
_cell.length_c   1.000
_cell.angle_alpha   90.00
_cell.angle_beta   90.00
_cell.angle_gamma   90.00
#
_symmetry.space_group_name_H-M   'P 1'
#
loop_
_entity.id
_entity.type
_entity.pdbx_description
1 polymer ?
#
loop_
_entity_poly.entity_id
_entity_poly.type
_entity_poly.pdbx_seq_one_letter_code
_entity_poly.pdbx_strand_id
1 'polypeptide(L)'
;MTDFTVWETAPFGATIDHILLRYHDVHRGQFKELVPLAQKVAEVHADSFPAEVPELLAYMQNELLMHMMKEERMLFPMIKQGVGRGAAMPINVMMHEHEEHDQAVAKLLELTNNLTVPENACGSWTRLYTLAREMVDDLTNHIHLENEILFPRVLAS
;
A
#
# COMPACT_ATOMS: atom_id res chain seq x y z
N MET A 1 3.72 17.12 0.32
CA MET A 1 2.54 16.52 -0.34
C MET A 1 2.98 16.12 -1.72
N THR A 2 2.72 14.88 -2.12
CA THR A 2 3.06 14.37 -3.46
C THR A 2 2.28 15.18 -4.50
N ASP A 3 2.96 15.69 -5.52
CA ASP A 3 2.31 16.40 -6.63
C ASP A 3 1.83 15.39 -7.66
N PHE A 4 0.50 15.30 -7.84
CA PHE A 4 -0.14 14.40 -8.77
C PHE A 4 -0.65 15.09 -10.05
N THR A 5 -0.46 16.40 -10.22
CA THR A 5 -1.07 17.16 -11.32
C THR A 5 -0.72 16.63 -12.71
N VAL A 6 0.49 16.08 -12.90
CA VAL A 6 0.87 15.44 -14.17
C VAL A 6 -0.04 14.26 -14.53
N TRP A 7 -0.53 13.52 -13.54
CA TRP A 7 -1.33 12.31 -13.75
C TRP A 7 -2.79 12.59 -14.07
N GLU A 8 -3.28 13.81 -13.84
CA GLU A 8 -4.64 14.22 -14.22
C GLU A 8 -4.86 14.17 -15.74
N THR A 9 -3.79 14.31 -16.52
CA THR A 9 -3.86 14.33 -18.00
C THR A 9 -2.95 13.30 -18.67
N ALA A 10 -2.04 12.65 -17.93
CA ALA A 10 -1.16 11.62 -18.47
C ALA A 10 -1.93 10.45 -19.12
N PRO A 11 -1.42 9.82 -20.19
CA PRO A 11 -2.04 8.63 -20.77
C PRO A 11 -2.18 7.50 -19.73
N PHE A 12 -3.27 6.71 -19.78
CA PHE A 12 -3.50 5.62 -18.83
C PHE A 12 -2.33 4.64 -18.74
N GLY A 13 -1.73 4.30 -19.89
CA GLY A 13 -0.55 3.43 -19.91
C GLY A 13 0.63 3.99 -19.11
N ALA A 14 0.89 5.30 -19.20
CA ALA A 14 1.96 5.94 -18.45
C ALA A 14 1.66 6.00 -16.94
N THR A 15 0.42 6.29 -16.55
CA THR A 15 -0.01 6.25 -15.14
C THR A 15 0.14 4.84 -14.57
N ILE A 16 -0.31 3.81 -15.30
CA ILE A 16 -0.15 2.41 -14.89
C ILE A 16 1.32 2.03 -14.75
N ASP A 17 2.17 2.37 -15.74
CA ASP A 17 3.59 2.05 -15.66
C ASP A 17 4.27 2.73 -14.47
N HIS A 18 3.84 3.94 -14.12
CA HIS A 18 4.28 4.61 -12.90
C HIS A 18 3.83 3.87 -11.64
N ILE A 19 2.56 3.47 -11.55
CA ILE A 19 2.04 2.72 -10.40
C ILE A 19 2.84 1.44 -10.17
N LEU A 20 3.07 0.67 -11.24
CA LEU A 20 3.82 -0.59 -11.19
C LEU A 20 5.23 -0.38 -10.65
N LEU A 21 5.96 0.58 -11.20
CA LEU A 21 7.38 0.80 -10.86
C LEU A 21 7.57 1.54 -9.53
N ARG A 22 6.75 2.55 -9.25
CA ARG A 22 6.90 3.43 -8.08
C ARG A 22 6.24 2.86 -6.83
N TYR A 23 5.14 2.12 -6.97
CA TYR A 23 4.39 1.62 -5.82
C TYR A 23 4.46 0.10 -5.74
N HIS A 24 4.03 -0.65 -6.75
CA HIS A 24 3.91 -2.11 -6.60
C HIS A 24 5.26 -2.79 -6.33
N ASP A 25 6.28 -2.46 -7.12
CA ASP A 25 7.62 -3.01 -6.93
C ASP A 25 8.27 -2.53 -5.63
N VAL A 26 7.96 -1.31 -5.20
CA VAL A 26 8.45 -0.75 -3.95
C VAL A 26 7.79 -1.43 -2.74
N HIS A 27 6.48 -1.65 -2.76
CA HIS A 27 5.76 -2.38 -1.71
C HIS A 27 6.27 -3.82 -1.58
N ARG A 28 6.51 -4.51 -2.70
CA ARG A 28 7.17 -5.84 -2.68
C ARG A 28 8.54 -5.80 -2.00
N GLY A 29 9.30 -4.71 -2.17
CA GLY A 29 10.58 -4.49 -1.50
C GLY A 29 10.42 -4.19 -0.01
N GLN A 30 9.55 -3.23 0.33
CA GLN A 30 9.27 -2.80 1.71
C GLN A 30 8.82 -3.98 2.58
N PHE A 31 7.87 -4.78 2.12
CA PHE A 31 7.35 -5.90 2.91
C PHE A 31 8.35 -7.06 3.09
N LYS A 32 9.34 -7.22 2.19
CA LYS A 32 10.45 -8.18 2.38
C LYS A 32 11.32 -7.83 3.58
N GLU A 33 11.45 -6.55 3.94
CA GLU A 33 12.20 -6.10 5.11
C GLU A 33 11.30 -5.94 6.34
N LEU A 34 10.10 -5.35 6.17
CA LEU A 34 9.18 -5.03 7.27
C LEU A 34 8.76 -6.26 8.09
N VAL A 35 8.28 -7.32 7.43
CA VAL A 35 7.69 -8.46 8.13
C VAL A 35 8.72 -9.20 8.99
N PRO A 36 9.91 -9.59 8.48
CA PRO A 36 10.94 -10.23 9.30
C PRO A 36 11.46 -9.32 10.41
N LEU A 37 11.56 -8.01 10.17
CA LEU A 37 12.03 -7.06 11.18
C LEU A 37 11.02 -6.90 12.32
N ALA A 38 9.73 -6.89 12.02
CA ALA A 38 8.67 -6.85 13.02
C ALA A 38 8.70 -8.08 13.93
N GLN A 39 8.87 -9.28 13.35
CA GLN A 39 9.03 -10.52 14.10
C GLN A 39 10.22 -10.45 15.07
N LYS A 40 11.39 -10.03 14.56
CA LYS A 40 12.60 -9.87 15.39
C LYS A 40 12.42 -8.87 16.53
N VAL A 41 11.76 -7.74 16.28
CA VAL A 41 11.50 -6.73 17.31
C VAL A 41 10.54 -7.28 18.36
N ALA A 42 9.48 -7.97 17.96
CA ALA A 42 8.52 -8.60 18.88
C ALA A 42 9.19 -9.66 19.77
N GLU A 43 10.11 -10.46 19.22
CA GLU A 43 10.87 -11.45 20.00
C GLU A 43 11.77 -10.80 21.07
N VAL A 44 12.48 -9.73 20.72
CA VAL A 44 13.43 -9.06 21.63
C VAL A 44 12.72 -8.17 22.65
N HIS A 45 11.58 -7.59 22.29
CA HIS A 45 10.84 -6.62 23.09
C HIS A 45 9.44 -7.12 23.47
N ALA A 46 9.29 -8.42 23.76
CA ALA A 46 7.97 -9.05 24.01
C ALA A 46 7.13 -8.37 25.11
N ASP A 47 7.76 -7.74 26.10
CA ASP A 47 7.07 -7.07 27.21
C ASP A 47 6.60 -5.65 26.88
N SER A 48 7.06 -5.04 25.78
CA SER A 48 6.82 -3.62 25.46
C SER A 48 6.43 -3.33 24.02
N PHE A 49 6.71 -4.24 23.09
CA PHE A 49 6.29 -4.14 21.69
C PHE A 49 4.88 -4.72 21.51
N PRO A 50 3.98 -4.07 20.77
CA PRO A 50 2.65 -4.61 20.51
C PRO A 50 2.73 -5.96 19.76
N ALA A 51 2.24 -7.02 20.41
CA ALA A 51 2.38 -8.39 19.91
C ALA A 51 1.62 -8.64 18.59
N GLU A 52 0.62 -7.82 18.28
CA GLU A 52 -0.23 -7.95 17.09
C GLU A 52 0.41 -7.39 15.82
N VAL A 53 1.42 -6.50 15.94
CA VAL A 53 2.02 -5.81 14.79
C VAL A 53 2.64 -6.77 13.75
N PRO A 54 3.38 -7.83 14.11
CA PRO A 54 3.94 -8.76 13.13
C PRO A 54 2.87 -9.49 12.31
N GLU A 55 1.79 -9.94 12.97
CA GLU A 55 0.68 -10.62 12.29
C GLU A 55 -0.08 -9.66 11.38
N LEU A 56 -0.32 -8.42 11.84
CA LEU A 56 -0.95 -7.38 11.02
C LEU A 56 -0.12 -7.05 9.78
N LEU A 57 1.20 -6.88 9.90
CA LEU A 57 2.06 -6.60 8.76
C LEU A 57 2.13 -7.77 7.77
N ALA A 58 2.10 -9.01 8.25
CA ALA A 58 2.01 -10.20 7.40
C ALA A 58 0.67 -10.29 6.66
N TYR A 59 -0.43 -9.96 7.34
CA TYR A 59 -1.76 -9.84 6.73
C TYR A 59 -1.76 -8.76 5.63
N MET A 60 -1.30 -7.54 5.94
CA MET A 60 -1.20 -6.45 4.97
C MET A 60 -0.38 -6.84 3.75
N GLN A 61 0.75 -7.54 3.94
CA GLN A 61 1.57 -8.05 2.84
C GLN A 61 0.76 -8.99 1.93
N ASN A 62 0.06 -9.98 2.51
CA ASN A 62 -0.67 -10.97 1.72
C ASN A 62 -1.79 -10.31 0.90
N GLU A 63 -2.61 -9.49 1.55
CA GLU A 63 -3.73 -8.83 0.89
C GLU A 63 -3.25 -7.88 -0.22
N LEU A 64 -2.22 -7.07 0.05
CA LEU A 64 -1.70 -6.15 -0.96
C LEU A 64 -1.06 -6.89 -2.14
N LEU A 65 -0.36 -8.01 -1.92
CA LEU A 65 0.18 -8.82 -3.01
C LEU A 65 -0.93 -9.42 -3.88
N MET A 66 -2.01 -9.89 -3.26
CA MET A 66 -3.17 -10.43 -3.99
C MET A 66 -3.92 -9.33 -4.75
N HIS A 67 -4.09 -8.16 -4.13
CA HIS A 67 -4.65 -6.96 -4.73
C HIS A 67 -3.88 -6.55 -5.99
N MET A 68 -2.59 -6.23 -5.85
CA MET A 68 -1.72 -5.81 -6.95
C MET A 68 -1.66 -6.85 -8.08
N MET A 69 -1.74 -8.15 -7.75
CA MET A 69 -1.79 -9.21 -8.76
C MET A 69 -3.07 -9.13 -9.62
N LYS A 70 -4.23 -8.84 -9.02
CA LYS A 70 -5.49 -8.67 -9.77
C LYS A 70 -5.40 -7.47 -10.69
N GLU A 71 -4.80 -6.38 -10.22
CA GLU A 71 -4.60 -5.20 -11.04
C GLU A 71 -3.67 -5.49 -12.22
N GLU A 72 -2.49 -6.03 -11.95
CA GLU A 72 -1.45 -6.34 -12.93
C GLU A 72 -1.91 -7.32 -14.00
N ARG A 73 -2.68 -8.34 -13.61
CA ARG A 73 -3.06 -9.43 -14.52
C ARG A 73 -4.40 -9.21 -15.21
N MET A 74 -5.29 -8.42 -14.62
CA MET A 74 -6.66 -8.25 -15.12
C MET A 74 -6.96 -6.78 -15.41
N LEU A 75 -7.00 -5.93 -14.39
CA LEU A 75 -7.52 -4.57 -14.52
C LEU A 75 -6.66 -3.70 -15.44
N PHE A 76 -5.35 -3.63 -15.20
CA PHE A 76 -4.44 -2.79 -15.98
C PHE A 76 -4.36 -3.22 -17.45
N PRO A 77 -4.29 -4.52 -17.80
CA PRO A 77 -4.43 -4.96 -19.19
C PRO A 77 -5.76 -4.53 -19.84
N MET A 78 -6.88 -4.64 -19.13
CA MET A 78 -8.19 -4.19 -19.64
C MET A 78 -8.21 -2.69 -19.92
N ILE A 79 -7.68 -1.88 -19.00
CA ILE A 79 -7.57 -0.42 -19.18
C ILE A 79 -6.68 -0.08 -20.37
N LYS A 80 -5.52 -0.72 -20.51
CA LYS A 80 -4.59 -0.50 -21.64
C LYS A 80 -5.20 -0.87 -22.99
N GLN A 81 -6.16 -1.81 -23.02
CA GLN A 81 -6.89 -2.20 -24.23
C GLN A 81 -8.09 -1.29 -24.55
N GLY A 82 -8.33 -0.25 -23.75
CA GLY A 82 -9.43 0.71 -23.97
C GLY A 82 -10.79 0.19 -23.51
N VAL A 83 -10.84 -0.83 -22.63
CA VAL A 83 -12.09 -1.40 -22.11
C VAL A 83 -12.58 -0.60 -20.90
N GLY A 84 -12.76 0.72 -21.07
CA GLY A 84 -13.06 1.66 -19.98
C GLY A 84 -14.32 1.30 -19.18
N ARG A 85 -15.51 1.41 -19.79
CA ARG A 85 -16.78 1.06 -19.12
C ARG A 85 -16.90 -0.41 -18.72
N GLY A 86 -16.20 -1.31 -19.41
CA GLY A 86 -16.16 -2.73 -19.05
C GLY A 86 -15.32 -3.02 -17.79
N ALA A 87 -14.51 -2.06 -17.34
CA ALA A 87 -13.70 -2.16 -16.12
C ALA A 87 -14.45 -1.71 -14.85
N ALA A 88 -15.69 -1.22 -14.95
CA ALA A 88 -16.41 -0.66 -13.80
C ALA A 88 -16.58 -1.65 -12.62
N MET A 89 -16.93 -2.90 -12.91
CA MET A 89 -17.06 -3.92 -11.86
C MET A 89 -15.70 -4.27 -11.23
N PRO A 90 -14.63 -4.56 -11.99
CA PRO A 90 -13.28 -4.70 -11.43
C PRO A 90 -12.81 -3.50 -10.59
N ILE A 91 -13.06 -2.26 -11.05
CA ILE A 91 -12.69 -1.04 -10.31
C ILE A 91 -13.41 -0.98 -8.96
N ASN A 92 -14.70 -1.28 -8.91
CA ASN A 92 -15.44 -1.29 -7.63
C ASN A 92 -14.89 -2.31 -6.64
N VAL A 93 -14.40 -3.46 -7.12
CA VAL A 93 -13.74 -4.45 -6.26
C VAL A 93 -12.41 -3.90 -5.73
N MET A 94 -11.59 -3.27 -6.58
CA MET A 94 -10.31 -2.70 -6.13
C MET A 94 -10.52 -1.58 -5.11
N MET A 95 -11.49 -0.69 -5.34
CA MET A 95 -11.85 0.38 -4.39
C MET A 95 -12.31 -0.16 -3.04
N HIS A 96 -13.06 -1.27 -3.01
CA HIS A 96 -13.44 -1.89 -1.74
C HIS A 96 -12.23 -2.46 -1.00
N GLU A 97 -11.31 -3.10 -1.71
CA GLU A 97 -10.06 -3.59 -1.11
C GLU A 97 -9.14 -2.46 -0.63
N HIS A 98 -9.18 -1.29 -1.28
CA HIS A 98 -8.51 -0.09 -0.77
C HIS A 98 -9.05 0.35 0.59
N GLU A 99 -10.37 0.28 0.81
CA GLU A 99 -10.96 0.57 2.14
C GLU A 99 -10.45 -0.41 3.21
N GLU A 100 -10.27 -1.69 2.86
CA GLU A 100 -9.70 -2.70 3.76
C GLU A 100 -8.21 -2.43 4.06
N HIS A 101 -7.44 -1.99 3.06
CA HIS A 101 -6.06 -1.55 3.25
C HIS A 101 -5.95 -0.32 4.15
N ASP A 102 -6.81 0.68 3.96
CA ASP A 102 -6.88 1.87 4.82
C ASP A 102 -7.21 1.52 6.27
N GLN A 103 -8.12 0.56 6.49
CA GLN A 103 -8.44 0.06 7.83
C GLN A 103 -7.24 -0.64 8.49
N ALA A 104 -6.49 -1.44 7.73
CA ALA A 104 -5.29 -2.12 8.24
C ALA A 104 -4.19 -1.10 8.60
N VAL A 105 -3.99 -0.06 7.77
CA VAL A 105 -3.10 1.07 8.07
C VAL A 105 -3.53 1.79 9.34
N ALA A 106 -4.81 2.13 9.48
CA ALA A 106 -5.33 2.78 10.68
C ALA A 106 -5.05 1.93 11.93
N LYS A 107 -5.23 0.61 11.85
CA LYS A 107 -4.94 -0.31 12.95
C LYS A 107 -3.44 -0.34 13.30
N LEU A 108 -2.57 -0.34 12.29
CA LEU A 108 -1.12 -0.29 12.50
C LEU A 108 -0.72 1.00 13.22
N LEU A 109 -1.25 2.15 12.80
CA LEU A 109 -0.99 3.44 13.44
C LEU A 109 -1.49 3.48 14.89
N GLU A 110 -2.67 2.91 15.16
CA GLU A 110 -3.20 2.80 16.53
C GLU A 110 -2.25 2.00 17.43
N LEU A 111 -1.89 0.77 17.02
CA LEU A 111 -1.04 -0.13 17.81
C LEU A 111 0.34 0.48 18.09
N THR A 112 0.86 1.26 17.17
CA THR A 112 2.22 1.80 17.21
C THR A 112 2.30 3.23 17.76
N ASN A 113 1.19 3.77 18.26
CA ASN A 113 1.07 5.18 18.66
C ASN A 113 1.56 6.13 17.55
N ASN A 114 0.97 6.03 16.37
CA ASN A 114 1.34 6.76 15.16
C ASN A 114 2.80 6.56 14.75
N LEU A 115 3.31 5.33 14.90
CA LEU A 115 4.70 4.98 14.64
C LEU A 115 5.69 5.87 15.41
N THR A 116 5.34 6.24 16.66
CA THR A 116 6.20 7.03 17.54
C THR A 116 7.18 6.11 18.25
N VAL A 117 8.47 6.32 18.00
CA VAL A 117 9.55 5.49 18.56
C VAL A 117 9.66 5.75 20.08
N PRO A 118 9.54 4.71 20.94
CA PRO A 118 9.69 4.90 22.38
C PRO A 118 11.17 5.09 22.78
N GLU A 119 11.41 5.72 23.93
CA GLU A 119 12.77 6.06 24.41
C GLU A 119 13.70 4.85 24.57
N ASN A 120 13.14 3.67 24.87
CA ASN A 120 13.87 2.41 25.05
C ASN A 120 13.94 1.55 23.78
N ALA A 121 13.52 2.09 22.62
CA ALA A 121 13.60 1.37 21.35
C ALA A 121 15.05 1.08 20.95
N CYS A 122 15.32 -0.15 20.54
CA CYS A 122 16.60 -0.45 19.89
C CYS A 122 16.63 0.08 18.45
N GLY A 123 17.81 0.01 17.81
CA GLY A 123 17.97 0.42 16.41
C GLY A 123 17.04 -0.32 15.44
N SER A 124 16.78 -1.61 15.67
CA SER A 124 15.86 -2.41 14.83
C SER A 124 14.42 -1.92 14.93
N TRP A 125 13.96 -1.54 16.13
CA TRP A 125 12.61 -1.01 16.33
C TRP A 125 12.48 0.38 15.69
N THR A 126 13.49 1.24 15.87
CA THR A 126 13.53 2.55 15.18
C THR A 126 13.44 2.37 13.66
N ARG A 127 14.25 1.46 13.09
CA ARG A 127 14.23 1.13 11.66
C ARG A 127 12.87 0.60 11.20
N LEU A 128 12.24 -0.28 11.98
CA LEU A 128 10.92 -0.82 11.68
C LEU A 128 9.89 0.30 11.52
N TYR A 129 9.86 1.26 12.45
CA TYR A 129 8.90 2.36 12.41
C TYR A 129 9.19 3.36 11.29
N THR A 130 10.46 3.58 10.94
CA THR A 130 10.83 4.36 9.75
C THR A 130 10.29 3.71 8.47
N LEU A 131 10.56 2.41 8.27
CA LEU A 131 10.07 1.68 7.09
C LEU A 131 8.55 1.60 7.04
N ALA A 132 7.90 1.41 8.18
CA ALA A 132 6.44 1.33 8.24
C ALA A 132 5.81 2.67 7.86
N ARG A 133 6.44 3.79 8.22
CA ARG A 133 5.99 5.12 7.83
C ARG A 133 6.15 5.34 6.33
N GLU A 134 7.29 4.96 5.77
CA GLU A 134 7.52 5.02 4.32
C GLU A 134 6.51 4.16 3.54
N MET A 135 6.21 2.95 4.03
CA MET A 135 5.22 2.06 3.41
C MET A 135 3.80 2.64 3.50
N VAL A 136 3.41 3.20 4.66
CA VAL A 136 2.11 3.85 4.83
C VAL A 136 1.98 5.06 3.90
N ASP A 137 2.98 5.94 3.87
CA ASP A 137 2.97 7.12 3.01
C ASP A 137 2.90 6.73 1.52
N ASP A 138 3.64 5.69 1.12
CA ASP A 138 3.59 5.18 -0.25
C ASP A 138 2.23 4.57 -0.59
N LEU A 139 1.66 3.75 0.29
CA LEU A 139 0.39 3.06 0.06
C LEU A 139 -0.77 4.07 0.00
N THR A 140 -0.77 5.09 0.87
CA THR A 140 -1.76 6.18 0.81
C THR A 140 -1.65 6.95 -0.51
N ASN A 141 -0.43 7.25 -0.98
CA ASN A 141 -0.22 7.95 -2.25
C ASN A 141 -0.59 7.09 -3.47
N HIS A 142 -0.32 5.79 -3.41
CA HIS A 142 -0.71 4.81 -4.43
C HIS A 142 -2.23 4.76 -4.56
N ILE A 143 -2.94 4.47 -3.47
CA ILE A 143 -4.40 4.38 -3.44
C ILE A 143 -5.03 5.70 -3.91
N HIS A 144 -4.48 6.84 -3.51
CA HIS A 144 -4.97 8.14 -3.97
C HIS A 144 -4.84 8.31 -5.49
N LEU A 145 -3.68 7.98 -6.05
CA LEU A 145 -3.47 8.07 -7.50
C LEU A 145 -4.46 7.18 -8.28
N GLU A 146 -4.84 6.04 -7.72
CA GLU A 146 -5.81 5.15 -8.33
C GLU A 146 -7.24 5.63 -8.17
N ASN A 147 -7.68 5.84 -6.93
CA ASN A 147 -9.07 6.18 -6.60
C ASN A 147 -9.48 7.56 -7.11
N GLU A 148 -8.60 8.55 -7.01
CA GLU A 148 -8.96 9.94 -7.29
C GLU A 148 -8.61 10.36 -8.72
N ILE A 149 -7.70 9.64 -9.39
CA ILE A 149 -7.20 10.04 -10.71
C ILE A 149 -7.40 8.93 -11.74
N LEU A 150 -6.75 7.77 -11.60
CA LEU A 150 -6.79 6.76 -12.65
C LEU A 150 -8.20 6.22 -12.89
N PHE A 151 -8.86 5.71 -11.84
CA PHE A 151 -10.16 5.05 -11.97
C PHE A 151 -11.28 6.00 -12.44
N PRO A 152 -11.42 7.23 -11.91
CA PRO A 152 -12.45 8.15 -12.39
C PRO A 152 -12.25 8.50 -13.87
N ARG A 153 -11.00 8.70 -14.31
CA ARG A 153 -10.70 8.99 -15.71
C ARG A 153 -11.01 7.79 -16.62
N VAL A 154 -10.76 6.56 -16.17
CA VAL A 154 -11.12 5.33 -16.90
C VAL A 154 -12.64 5.20 -17.02
N LEU A 155 -13.39 5.43 -15.95
CA LEU A 155 -14.86 5.34 -15.95
C LEU A 155 -15.53 6.41 -16.82
N ALA A 156 -14.88 7.56 -16.97
CA ALA A 156 -15.32 8.66 -17.83
C ALA A 156 -14.97 8.49 -19.32
N SER A 157 -14.14 7.50 -19.67
CA SER A 157 -13.68 7.26 -21.05
C SER A 157 -14.66 6.49 -21.94
#